data_AF-N9REU8-F1
#
_entry.id   AF-N9REU8-F1
#
_cell.length_a   1.000
_cell.length_b   1.000
_cell.length_c   1.000
_cell.angle_alpha   90.00
_cell.angle_beta   90.00
_cell.angle_gamma   90.00
#
_symmetry.space_group_name_H-M   'P 1'
#
loop_
_entity.id
_entity.type
_entity.pdbx_description
1 polymer ?
#
loop_
_entity_poly.entity_id
_entity_poly.type
_entity_poly.pdbx_seq_one_letter_code
_entity_poly.pdbx_strand_id
1 'polypeptide(L)'
;MSNFSLKIIGLITILGLSACGGDDSDSTPPKKEPSPITYVTIKGTAISRDILSDATVTARCKDDSGFKSIVKTDVKGNWEGQVKSDQLPCRLKVAKNDHANMTHYSVIFNSTDHINITPFTDLAIAYRPGYAYLPSDLYNMHGNQINYSILQKKLNNNNNLLVKNLIEGGYDIDPLSQFFTDVIDLEGKILDNIKGLRIAIDLIFGEYGYYLEHIYKYNFFIPNKFSVNIPVIFPNLEACKPGLTPDIYTNCSNDVLGDFTVNELITNDRKKTCVLEKQGENIQYIGNEMHLVPNEEVQESIYMAGGYYDSALKILDNGYKLSTYIESFVPIIHGMVYKLDVSISKEGKINGVNVTLLEGSIREIDHSVIKFPDEYLCGFD
;
A
#
# COMPACT_ATOMS: atom_id res chain seq x y z
N MET A 1 64.27 -9.99 -20.01
CA MET A 1 65.04 -11.19 -19.61
C MET A 1 65.07 -12.13 -20.79
N SER A 2 66.26 -12.62 -21.14
CA SER A 2 66.49 -13.44 -22.33
C SER A 2 66.18 -14.92 -22.10
N ASN A 3 65.70 -15.55 -23.17
CA ASN A 3 66.16 -16.83 -23.74
C ASN A 3 65.76 -18.22 -23.18
N PHE A 4 65.57 -19.10 -24.18
CA PHE A 4 65.73 -20.58 -24.24
C PHE A 4 64.63 -21.43 -23.57
N SER A 5 64.17 -22.58 -24.11
CA SER A 5 64.75 -23.51 -25.09
C SER A 5 63.69 -24.41 -25.76
N LEU A 6 64.16 -25.22 -26.71
CA LEU A 6 63.50 -25.88 -27.83
C LEU A 6 63.59 -27.43 -27.71
N LYS A 7 62.71 -28.14 -28.45
CA LYS A 7 62.75 -29.56 -28.93
C LYS A 7 62.30 -30.65 -27.94
N ILE A 8 61.53 -31.68 -28.36
CA ILE A 8 61.99 -32.85 -29.14
C ILE A 8 60.84 -33.54 -29.91
N ILE A 9 61.19 -34.06 -31.09
CA ILE A 9 60.44 -34.92 -32.01
C ILE A 9 60.46 -36.37 -31.52
N GLY A 10 59.34 -37.10 -31.62
CA GLY A 10 59.28 -38.54 -31.37
C GLY A 10 58.23 -39.23 -32.25
N LEU A 11 58.65 -39.63 -33.45
CA LEU A 11 58.05 -40.67 -34.28
C LEU A 11 58.36 -42.03 -33.63
N ILE A 12 57.47 -43.04 -33.61
CA ILE A 12 57.80 -44.49 -33.75
C ILE A 12 56.55 -45.41 -33.65
N THR A 13 56.40 -46.21 -34.72
CA THR A 13 55.82 -47.55 -34.92
C THR A 13 54.35 -47.93 -34.67
N ILE A 14 53.77 -48.46 -35.74
CA ILE A 14 52.64 -49.38 -35.87
C ILE A 14 53.19 -50.83 -35.91
N LEU A 15 52.61 -51.74 -35.10
CA LEU A 15 52.54 -53.21 -35.22
C LEU A 15 51.25 -53.58 -34.42
N GLY A 16 50.12 -54.10 -34.94
CA GLY A 16 49.87 -55.39 -35.62
C GLY A 16 50.15 -56.57 -34.67
N LEU A 17 49.29 -57.52 -34.27
CA LEU A 17 47.92 -58.01 -34.55
C LEU A 17 47.57 -58.97 -33.39
N SER A 18 46.30 -59.13 -32.99
CA SER A 18 45.65 -60.44 -32.75
C SER A 18 44.19 -60.30 -32.34
N ALA A 19 43.41 -61.32 -32.71
CA ALA A 19 41.97 -61.39 -32.73
C ALA A 19 41.33 -61.92 -31.43
N CYS A 20 40.12 -61.45 -31.13
CA CYS A 20 39.00 -62.14 -30.46
C CYS A 20 37.82 -61.16 -30.54
N GLY A 21 36.71 -61.44 -31.23
CA GLY A 21 35.73 -62.45 -30.84
C GLY A 21 34.74 -61.82 -29.85
N GLY A 22 33.56 -61.43 -30.31
CA GLY A 22 32.47 -60.96 -29.44
C GLY A 22 31.42 -60.14 -30.18
N ASP A 23 30.26 -60.74 -30.43
CA ASP A 23 29.00 -60.02 -30.68
C ASP A 23 28.82 -58.96 -29.61
N ASP A 24 28.60 -57.71 -29.99
CA ASP A 24 28.01 -56.72 -29.08
C ASP A 24 26.89 -55.99 -29.80
N SER A 25 25.67 -56.34 -29.37
CA SER A 25 24.44 -55.65 -29.65
C SER A 25 24.61 -54.16 -29.40
N ASP A 26 24.38 -53.37 -30.45
CA ASP A 26 24.34 -51.92 -30.41
C ASP A 26 23.11 -51.46 -29.61
N SER A 27 23.19 -51.55 -28.28
CA SER A 27 22.20 -51.03 -27.35
C SER A 27 22.70 -49.73 -26.78
N THR A 28 22.63 -48.67 -27.59
CA THR A 28 22.65 -47.31 -27.07
C THR A 28 21.44 -47.18 -26.11
N PRO A 29 21.63 -46.83 -24.82
CA PRO A 29 20.50 -46.66 -23.93
C PRO A 29 19.58 -45.57 -24.50
N PRO A 30 18.25 -45.80 -24.59
CA PRO A 30 17.34 -44.77 -25.06
C PRO A 30 17.49 -43.55 -24.14
N LYS A 31 17.72 -42.38 -24.76
CA LYS A 31 17.80 -41.08 -24.09
C LYS A 31 16.51 -40.92 -23.30
N LYS A 32 16.60 -41.00 -21.97
CA LYS A 32 15.44 -40.96 -21.07
C LYS A 32 14.70 -39.64 -21.32
N GLU A 33 13.51 -39.73 -21.90
CA GLU A 33 12.66 -38.58 -22.18
C GLU A 33 12.36 -37.88 -20.84
N PRO A 34 12.46 -36.54 -20.75
CA PRO A 34 12.17 -35.84 -19.50
C PRO A 34 10.74 -36.16 -19.06
N SER A 35 10.56 -36.53 -17.79
CA SER A 35 9.22 -36.75 -17.24
C SER A 35 8.35 -35.51 -17.47
N PRO A 36 7.06 -35.68 -17.85
CA PRO A 36 6.17 -34.56 -18.10
C PRO A 36 6.04 -33.68 -16.86
N ILE A 37 6.24 -32.37 -17.03
CA ILE A 37 6.10 -31.39 -15.95
C ILE A 37 4.62 -31.26 -15.62
N THR A 38 4.26 -31.59 -14.38
CA THR A 38 2.89 -31.43 -13.89
C THR A 38 2.72 -30.06 -13.25
N TYR A 39 1.61 -29.40 -13.58
CA TYR A 39 1.27 -28.08 -13.06
C TYR A 39 0.02 -28.16 -12.18
N VAL A 40 -0.04 -27.32 -11.16
CA VAL A 40 -1.22 -27.09 -10.33
C VAL A 40 -1.61 -25.63 -10.39
N THR A 41 -2.91 -25.37 -10.37
CA THR A 41 -3.46 -24.03 -10.23
C THR A 41 -3.47 -23.64 -8.75
N ILE A 42 -3.00 -22.43 -8.46
CA ILE A 42 -3.07 -21.79 -7.15
C ILE A 42 -3.75 -20.43 -7.32
N LYS A 43 -4.48 -20.00 -6.29
CA LYS A 43 -5.35 -18.82 -6.38
C LYS A 43 -5.44 -18.09 -5.05
N GLY A 44 -5.98 -16.88 -5.09
CA GLY A 44 -6.07 -16.05 -3.92
C GLY A 44 -6.65 -14.67 -4.15
N THR A 45 -6.53 -13.82 -3.14
CA THR A 45 -6.98 -12.41 -3.17
C THR A 45 -5.86 -11.50 -2.68
N ALA A 46 -5.61 -10.39 -3.36
CA ALA A 46 -4.60 -9.41 -3.00
C ALA A 46 -5.25 -8.06 -2.66
N ILE A 47 -4.95 -7.56 -1.47
CA ILE A 47 -5.53 -6.33 -0.92
C ILE A 47 -4.43 -5.56 -0.20
N SER A 48 -4.42 -4.23 -0.37
CA SER A 48 -3.57 -3.31 0.38
C SER A 48 -4.48 -2.41 1.24
N ARG A 49 -4.37 -1.08 1.15
CA ARG A 49 -5.43 -0.17 1.59
C ARG A 49 -6.74 -0.40 0.83
N ASP A 50 -6.65 -0.72 -0.46
CA ASP A 50 -7.79 -1.07 -1.28
C ASP A 50 -7.51 -2.39 -2.01
N ILE A 51 -8.53 -2.85 -2.71
CA ILE A 51 -8.42 -3.92 -3.70
C ILE A 51 -7.27 -3.58 -4.67
N LEU A 52 -6.27 -4.46 -4.74
CA LEU A 52 -5.18 -4.31 -5.69
C LEU A 52 -5.60 -4.86 -7.04
N SER A 53 -6.25 -4.05 -7.87
CA SER A 53 -6.60 -4.42 -9.26
C SER A 53 -5.44 -4.22 -10.23
N ASP A 54 -5.32 -5.08 -11.25
CA ASP A 54 -4.25 -5.05 -12.26
C ASP A 54 -2.82 -5.09 -11.67
N ALA A 55 -2.67 -5.64 -10.47
CA ALA A 55 -1.38 -5.81 -9.81
C ALA A 55 -0.72 -7.12 -10.27
N THR A 56 0.60 -7.11 -10.41
CA THR A 56 1.35 -8.30 -10.84
C THR A 56 1.60 -9.20 -9.64
N VAL A 57 1.24 -10.48 -9.75
CA VAL A 57 1.55 -11.51 -8.75
C VAL A 57 2.69 -12.37 -9.27
N THR A 58 3.68 -12.59 -8.43
CA THR A 58 4.86 -13.42 -8.74
C THR A 58 5.04 -14.49 -7.68
N ALA A 59 5.52 -15.66 -8.10
CA ALA A 59 5.81 -16.79 -7.23
C ALA A 59 7.29 -17.16 -7.30
N ARG A 60 7.84 -17.61 -6.17
CA ARG A 60 9.15 -18.26 -6.07
C ARG A 60 9.04 -19.52 -5.21
N CYS A 61 9.03 -20.67 -5.87
CA CYS A 61 8.82 -22.00 -5.30
C CYS A 61 10.12 -22.59 -4.72
N LYS A 62 10.10 -23.85 -4.27
CA LYS A 62 11.27 -24.54 -3.68
C LYS A 62 12.51 -24.53 -4.57
N ASP A 63 12.33 -24.72 -5.88
CA ASP A 63 13.40 -24.65 -6.90
C ASP A 63 13.62 -23.22 -7.43
N ASP A 64 13.05 -22.20 -6.77
CA ASP A 64 12.99 -20.82 -7.25
C ASP A 64 12.24 -20.62 -8.58
N SER A 65 11.56 -21.64 -9.11
CA SER A 65 10.66 -21.46 -10.25
C SER A 65 9.43 -20.64 -9.85
N GLY A 66 8.82 -19.99 -10.84
CA GLY A 66 7.64 -19.15 -10.65
C GLY A 66 6.43 -19.65 -11.42
N PHE A 67 5.50 -18.72 -11.65
CA PHE A 67 4.33 -18.99 -12.48
C PHE A 67 4.69 -19.35 -13.91
N LYS A 68 3.89 -20.21 -14.52
CA LYS A 68 3.98 -20.57 -15.95
C LYS A 68 3.73 -19.38 -16.88
N SER A 69 2.90 -18.44 -16.46
CA SER A 69 2.51 -17.24 -17.21
C SER A 69 2.48 -16.02 -16.28
N ILE A 70 2.41 -14.83 -16.86
CA ILE A 70 2.16 -13.60 -16.09
C ILE A 70 0.82 -13.75 -15.38
N VAL A 71 0.80 -13.45 -14.08
CA VAL A 71 -0.41 -13.46 -13.25
C VAL A 71 -0.69 -12.03 -12.83
N LYS A 72 -1.94 -11.62 -13.03
CA LYS A 72 -2.45 -10.34 -12.57
C LYS A 72 -3.72 -10.53 -11.75
N THR A 73 -3.98 -9.57 -10.88
CA THR A 73 -5.23 -9.51 -10.13
C THR A 73 -6.36 -8.89 -10.95
N ASP A 74 -7.58 -9.39 -10.75
CA ASP A 74 -8.80 -8.84 -11.35
C ASP A 74 -9.28 -7.57 -10.61
N VAL A 75 -10.44 -7.04 -11.01
CA VAL A 75 -11.05 -5.84 -10.39
C VAL A 75 -11.48 -6.04 -8.94
N LYS A 76 -11.57 -7.28 -8.48
CA LYS A 76 -11.85 -7.69 -7.09
C LYS A 76 -10.59 -8.12 -6.35
N GLY A 77 -9.41 -8.00 -6.96
CA GLY A 77 -8.13 -8.40 -6.37
C GLY A 77 -7.87 -9.90 -6.42
N ASN A 78 -8.73 -10.69 -7.06
CA ASN A 78 -8.52 -12.14 -7.18
C ASN A 78 -7.43 -12.42 -8.21
N TRP A 79 -6.63 -13.43 -7.95
CA TRP A 79 -5.58 -13.87 -8.86
C TRP A 79 -5.58 -15.40 -8.96
N GLU A 80 -5.13 -15.90 -10.11
CA GLU A 80 -4.98 -17.33 -10.37
C GLU A 80 -3.72 -17.56 -11.23
N GLY A 81 -2.93 -18.56 -10.89
CA GLY A 81 -1.71 -18.90 -11.62
C GLY A 81 -1.33 -20.37 -11.50
N GLN A 82 -0.53 -20.85 -12.46
CA GLN A 82 -0.06 -22.23 -12.47
C GLN A 82 1.42 -22.32 -12.08
N VAL A 83 1.75 -23.20 -11.15
CA VAL A 83 3.12 -23.53 -10.73
C VAL A 83 3.37 -25.03 -10.90
N LYS A 84 4.64 -25.45 -10.91
CA LYS A 84 4.97 -26.88 -10.93
C LYS A 84 4.51 -27.54 -9.63
N SER A 85 3.78 -28.66 -9.74
CA SER A 85 3.13 -29.31 -8.60
C SER A 85 4.10 -29.81 -7.53
N ASP A 86 5.27 -30.27 -7.96
CA ASP A 86 6.33 -30.82 -7.12
C ASP A 86 7.19 -29.73 -6.43
N GLN A 87 6.94 -28.45 -6.74
CA GLN A 87 7.76 -27.33 -6.24
C GLN A 87 7.09 -26.50 -5.14
N LEU A 88 5.84 -26.79 -4.77
CA LEU A 88 5.23 -26.22 -3.56
C LEU A 88 6.03 -26.57 -2.31
N PRO A 89 6.13 -25.70 -1.27
CA PRO A 89 5.51 -24.38 -1.13
C PRO A 89 6.14 -23.30 -2.01
N CYS A 90 5.39 -22.22 -2.25
CA CYS A 90 5.89 -21.04 -2.96
C CYS A 90 5.73 -19.79 -2.12
N ARG A 91 6.68 -18.87 -2.26
CA ARG A 91 6.58 -17.51 -1.73
C ARG A 91 5.96 -16.64 -2.79
N LEU A 92 5.08 -15.75 -2.36
CA LEU A 92 4.29 -14.91 -3.24
C LEU A 92 4.61 -13.44 -2.97
N LYS A 93 4.60 -12.65 -4.03
CA LYS A 93 4.66 -11.19 -3.98
C LYS A 93 3.64 -10.62 -4.94
N VAL A 94 2.80 -9.72 -4.44
CA VAL A 94 1.99 -8.84 -5.29
C VAL A 94 2.65 -7.45 -5.30
N ALA A 95 2.71 -6.81 -6.46
CA ALA A 95 3.17 -5.44 -6.59
C ALA A 95 2.37 -4.71 -7.67
N LYS A 96 2.04 -3.44 -7.40
CA LYS A 96 1.45 -2.52 -8.38
C LYS A 96 2.38 -1.33 -8.57
N ASN A 97 2.75 -1.06 -9.82
CA ASN A 97 3.63 0.05 -10.21
C ASN A 97 4.97 0.09 -9.45
N ASP A 98 5.47 -1.06 -8.98
CA ASP A 98 6.70 -1.21 -8.20
C ASP A 98 6.81 -0.30 -6.95
N HIS A 99 5.68 0.13 -6.39
CA HIS A 99 5.65 0.94 -5.17
C HIS A 99 5.64 0.06 -3.91
N ALA A 100 6.54 0.36 -2.98
CA ALA A 100 6.66 -0.34 -1.69
C ALA A 100 5.34 -0.36 -0.89
N ASN A 101 4.59 0.74 -0.92
CA ASN A 101 3.28 0.84 -0.24
C ASN A 101 2.18 -0.06 -0.83
N MET A 102 2.37 -0.57 -2.05
CA MET A 102 1.45 -1.47 -2.75
C MET A 102 2.09 -2.84 -3.01
N THR A 103 3.17 -3.16 -2.28
CA THR A 103 3.85 -4.44 -2.37
C THR A 103 3.58 -5.24 -1.11
N HIS A 104 3.04 -6.45 -1.26
CA HIS A 104 2.72 -7.36 -0.16
C HIS A 104 3.17 -8.78 -0.49
N TYR A 105 3.37 -9.57 0.55
CA TYR A 105 3.97 -10.89 0.49
C TYR A 105 3.12 -11.92 1.21
N SER A 106 3.25 -13.18 0.75
CA SER A 106 2.55 -14.32 1.34
C SER A 106 3.30 -15.62 1.06
N VAL A 107 2.81 -16.73 1.58
CA VAL A 107 3.36 -18.07 1.35
C VAL A 107 2.21 -19.05 1.16
N ILE A 108 2.31 -19.90 0.14
CA ILE A 108 1.36 -20.98 -0.14
C ILE A 108 2.02 -22.34 0.09
N PHE A 109 1.38 -23.20 0.88
CA PHE A 109 1.88 -24.56 1.16
C PHE A 109 1.18 -25.63 0.33
N ASN A 110 -0.14 -25.52 0.13
CA ASN A 110 -0.93 -26.48 -0.64
C ASN A 110 -1.69 -25.80 -1.77
N SER A 111 -1.86 -26.49 -2.90
CA SER A 111 -2.56 -25.94 -4.06
C SER A 111 -4.07 -25.79 -3.87
N THR A 112 -4.64 -26.45 -2.87
CA THR A 112 -6.06 -26.35 -2.53
C THR A 112 -6.39 -25.10 -1.72
N ASP A 113 -5.39 -24.44 -1.15
CA ASP A 113 -5.57 -23.28 -0.29
C ASP A 113 -5.88 -22.04 -1.14
N HIS A 114 -6.81 -21.20 -0.66
CA HIS A 114 -7.02 -19.85 -1.18
C HIS A 114 -6.06 -18.92 -0.45
N ILE A 115 -5.14 -18.23 -1.15
CA ILE A 115 -4.07 -17.50 -0.46
C ILE A 115 -4.20 -16.00 -0.59
N ASN A 116 -4.33 -15.34 0.56
CA ASN A 116 -4.34 -13.89 0.62
C ASN A 116 -2.93 -13.32 0.52
N ILE A 117 -2.81 -12.15 -0.09
CA ILE A 117 -1.58 -11.34 -0.11
C ILE A 117 -1.95 -9.94 0.37
N THR A 118 -1.73 -9.67 1.65
CA THR A 118 -2.24 -8.47 2.34
C THR A 118 -1.26 -7.92 3.39
N PRO A 119 -1.49 -6.71 3.93
CA PRO A 119 -0.76 -6.22 5.09
C PRO A 119 -0.78 -7.15 6.30
N PHE A 120 -1.83 -7.96 6.48
CA PHE A 120 -1.87 -8.96 7.57
C PHE A 120 -0.96 -10.15 7.32
N THR A 121 -0.79 -10.58 6.06
CA THR A 121 0.18 -11.65 5.74
C THR A 121 1.62 -11.16 5.85
N ASP A 122 1.90 -9.91 5.44
CA ASP A 122 3.18 -9.25 5.70
C ASP A 122 3.50 -9.21 7.19
N LEU A 123 2.54 -8.75 8.00
CA LEU A 123 2.68 -8.71 9.43
C LEU A 123 2.90 -10.10 10.01
N ALA A 124 2.14 -11.11 9.61
CA ALA A 124 2.33 -12.47 10.12
C ALA A 124 3.69 -13.08 9.74
N ILE A 125 4.29 -12.68 8.61
CA ILE A 125 5.67 -13.02 8.24
C ILE A 125 6.69 -12.28 9.13
N ALA A 126 6.47 -10.98 9.37
CA ALA A 126 7.34 -10.14 10.17
C ALA A 126 7.20 -10.37 11.69
N TYR A 127 6.07 -10.94 12.14
CA TYR A 127 5.70 -11.11 13.53
C TYR A 127 6.67 -12.03 14.28
N ARG A 128 6.95 -11.74 15.56
CA ARG A 128 7.93 -12.49 16.36
C ARG A 128 7.34 -12.95 17.71
N PRO A 129 7.43 -14.27 17.99
CA PRO A 129 8.36 -14.72 19.04
C PRO A 129 9.38 -15.74 18.51
N GLY A 130 10.67 -15.39 18.56
CA GLY A 130 11.80 -16.33 18.35
C GLY A 130 12.35 -16.47 16.92
N TYR A 131 11.72 -15.88 15.89
CA TYR A 131 12.24 -15.84 14.52
C TYR A 131 11.49 -14.78 13.72
N ALA A 132 12.17 -14.03 12.86
CA ALA A 132 11.53 -13.02 12.02
C ALA A 132 12.19 -13.01 10.64
N TYR A 133 11.38 -12.73 9.61
CA TYR A 133 11.86 -12.30 8.31
C TYR A 133 11.26 -10.95 8.01
N LEU A 134 12.04 -10.04 7.45
CA LEU A 134 11.44 -9.00 6.63
C LEU A 134 10.74 -9.73 5.45
N PRO A 135 9.46 -9.43 5.12
CA PRO A 135 8.74 -10.20 4.10
C PRO A 135 9.45 -10.24 2.73
N SER A 136 10.13 -9.16 2.35
CA SER A 136 11.01 -9.11 1.18
C SER A 136 12.18 -10.08 1.25
N ASP A 137 12.80 -10.26 2.41
CA ASP A 137 13.94 -11.15 2.60
C ASP A 137 13.52 -12.61 2.48
N LEU A 138 12.37 -12.97 3.06
CA LEU A 138 11.79 -14.30 2.89
C LEU A 138 11.53 -14.59 1.41
N TYR A 139 10.90 -13.65 0.70
CA TYR A 139 10.63 -13.77 -0.72
C TYR A 139 11.92 -13.93 -1.55
N ASN A 140 13.00 -13.25 -1.16
CA ASN A 140 14.25 -13.23 -1.92
C ASN A 140 15.22 -14.39 -1.62
N MET A 141 15.08 -15.06 -0.48
CA MET A 141 15.90 -16.22 -0.10
C MET A 141 15.94 -17.30 -1.19
N HIS A 142 16.92 -18.21 -1.22
CA HIS A 142 16.80 -19.37 -2.11
C HIS A 142 15.87 -20.42 -1.51
N GLY A 143 15.00 -21.01 -2.34
CA GLY A 143 13.98 -21.94 -1.84
C GLY A 143 14.58 -23.14 -1.08
N ASN A 144 15.77 -23.58 -1.47
CA ASN A 144 16.51 -24.67 -0.81
C ASN A 144 17.12 -24.28 0.57
N GLN A 145 17.18 -23.00 0.92
CA GLN A 145 17.66 -22.51 2.22
C GLN A 145 16.53 -22.44 3.26
N ILE A 146 15.27 -22.58 2.82
CA ILE A 146 14.10 -22.42 3.68
C ILE A 146 13.69 -23.79 4.23
N ASN A 147 13.68 -23.91 5.56
CA ASN A 147 12.99 -25.03 6.21
C ASN A 147 11.48 -24.73 6.25
N TYR A 148 10.75 -25.19 5.23
CA TYR A 148 9.31 -24.93 5.08
C TYR A 148 8.43 -25.51 6.19
N SER A 149 8.82 -26.64 6.78
CA SER A 149 8.07 -27.22 7.92
C SER A 149 8.16 -26.30 9.16
N ILE A 150 9.36 -25.79 9.44
CA ILE A 150 9.56 -24.81 10.52
C ILE A 150 8.87 -23.48 10.19
N LEU A 151 8.96 -23.02 8.93
CA LEU A 151 8.30 -21.80 8.48
C LEU A 151 6.78 -21.89 8.69
N GLN A 152 6.13 -22.97 8.25
CA GLN A 152 4.68 -23.14 8.39
C GLN A 152 4.24 -23.07 9.85
N LYS A 153 4.93 -23.81 10.74
CA LYS A 153 4.63 -23.78 12.18
C LYS A 153 4.75 -22.37 12.77
N LYS A 154 5.76 -21.61 12.33
CA LYS A 154 5.98 -20.24 12.79
C LYS A 154 4.91 -19.28 12.26
N LEU A 155 4.56 -19.35 10.97
CA LEU A 155 3.51 -18.52 10.40
C LEU A 155 2.15 -18.76 11.09
N ASN A 156 1.82 -20.01 11.42
CA ASN A 156 0.59 -20.32 12.16
C ASN A 156 0.61 -19.73 13.58
N ASN A 157 1.73 -19.86 14.30
CA ASN A 157 1.86 -19.27 15.63
C ASN A 157 1.78 -17.73 15.58
N ASN A 158 2.43 -17.14 14.59
CA ASN A 158 2.44 -15.70 14.35
C ASN A 158 1.04 -15.18 13.99
N ASN A 159 0.29 -15.91 13.16
CA ASN A 159 -1.09 -15.58 12.83
C ASN A 159 -1.94 -15.48 14.10
N ASN A 160 -1.89 -16.50 14.97
CA ASN A 160 -2.69 -16.53 16.20
C ASN A 160 -2.33 -15.37 17.15
N LEU A 161 -1.05 -15.04 17.25
CA LEU A 161 -0.60 -13.91 18.06
C LEU A 161 -1.00 -12.58 17.43
N LEU A 162 -0.88 -12.43 16.11
CA LEU A 162 -1.32 -11.22 15.40
C LEU A 162 -2.82 -10.99 15.57
N VAL A 163 -3.65 -12.03 15.45
CA VAL A 163 -5.09 -11.96 15.71
C VAL A 163 -5.37 -11.39 17.10
N LYS A 164 -4.71 -11.94 18.14
CA LYS A 164 -4.87 -11.45 19.52
C LYS A 164 -4.51 -9.97 19.63
N ASN A 165 -3.39 -9.54 19.07
CA ASN A 165 -2.93 -8.15 19.20
C ASN A 165 -3.77 -7.17 18.37
N LEU A 166 -4.31 -7.60 17.22
CA LEU A 166 -5.28 -6.80 16.48
C LEU A 166 -6.57 -6.63 17.28
N ILE A 167 -7.07 -7.67 17.94
CA ILE A 167 -8.25 -7.53 18.81
C ILE A 167 -7.97 -6.56 19.97
N GLU A 168 -6.82 -6.69 20.63
CA GLU A 168 -6.39 -5.77 21.71
C GLU A 168 -6.22 -4.33 21.22
N GLY A 169 -5.79 -4.14 19.96
CA GLY A 169 -5.70 -2.85 19.28
C GLY A 169 -7.04 -2.28 18.79
N GLY A 170 -8.17 -2.93 19.08
CA GLY A 170 -9.51 -2.45 18.70
C GLY A 170 -9.97 -2.81 17.29
N TYR A 171 -9.31 -3.76 16.63
CA TYR A 171 -9.74 -4.27 15.31
C TYR A 171 -10.82 -5.35 15.47
N ASP A 172 -11.81 -5.34 14.57
CA ASP A 172 -12.97 -6.24 14.61
C ASP A 172 -12.66 -7.55 13.86
N ILE A 173 -11.81 -8.37 14.46
CA ILE A 173 -11.27 -9.61 13.88
C ILE A 173 -11.87 -10.83 14.58
N ASP A 174 -12.28 -11.84 13.82
CA ASP A 174 -12.69 -13.12 14.40
C ASP A 174 -11.48 -13.79 15.07
N PRO A 175 -11.56 -14.20 16.37
CA PRO A 175 -10.48 -14.88 17.07
C PRO A 175 -9.91 -16.14 16.38
N LEU A 176 -10.65 -16.73 15.44
CA LEU A 176 -10.24 -17.92 14.67
C LEU A 176 -9.64 -17.59 13.30
N SER A 177 -9.59 -16.31 12.91
CA SER A 177 -9.14 -15.86 11.59
C SER A 177 -7.76 -16.44 11.21
N GLN A 178 -7.65 -16.98 10.00
CA GLN A 178 -6.41 -17.40 9.36
C GLN A 178 -6.10 -16.45 8.19
N PHE A 179 -5.27 -15.43 8.43
CA PHE A 179 -5.03 -14.36 7.47
C PHE A 179 -4.46 -14.82 6.13
N PHE A 180 -3.72 -15.93 6.11
CA PHE A 180 -3.21 -16.50 4.87
C PHE A 180 -4.30 -17.18 4.04
N THR A 181 -5.26 -17.87 4.66
CA THR A 181 -6.09 -18.87 3.97
C THR A 181 -7.59 -18.56 3.93
N ASP A 182 -8.09 -17.73 4.84
CA ASP A 182 -9.52 -17.42 4.89
C ASP A 182 -9.94 -16.63 3.66
N VAL A 183 -11.05 -17.00 3.03
CA VAL A 183 -11.57 -16.25 1.89
C VAL A 183 -12.02 -14.87 2.37
N ILE A 184 -11.46 -13.82 1.76
CA ILE A 184 -11.82 -12.45 2.10
C ILE A 184 -13.19 -12.09 1.50
N ASP A 185 -14.14 -11.79 2.38
CA ASP A 185 -15.37 -11.10 2.02
C ASP A 185 -15.09 -9.60 1.85
N LEU A 186 -15.23 -9.09 0.63
CA LEU A 186 -15.00 -7.69 0.29
C LEU A 186 -16.08 -6.74 0.83
N GLU A 187 -17.24 -7.27 1.21
CA GLU A 187 -18.29 -6.53 1.92
C GLU A 187 -18.17 -6.72 3.44
N GLY A 188 -17.21 -7.55 3.88
CA GLY A 188 -16.96 -7.89 5.26
C GLY A 188 -15.98 -6.96 5.97
N LYS A 189 -15.94 -7.12 7.29
CA LYS A 189 -15.11 -6.33 8.22
C LYS A 189 -13.62 -6.40 7.97
N ILE A 190 -13.14 -7.45 7.30
CA ILE A 190 -11.69 -7.67 7.10
C ILE A 190 -11.09 -6.57 6.22
N LEU A 191 -11.81 -6.10 5.19
CA LEU A 191 -11.34 -5.01 4.35
C LEU A 191 -11.19 -3.71 5.17
N ASP A 192 -12.18 -3.40 6.00
CA ASP A 192 -12.15 -2.24 6.89
C ASP A 192 -11.04 -2.32 7.92
N ASN A 193 -10.73 -3.52 8.43
CA ASN A 193 -9.61 -3.70 9.36
C ASN A 193 -8.26 -3.56 8.67
N ILE A 194 -8.09 -4.07 7.44
CA ILE A 194 -6.86 -3.85 6.66
C ILE A 194 -6.69 -2.35 6.38
N LYS A 195 -7.77 -1.67 5.96
CA LYS A 195 -7.81 -0.21 5.75
C LYS A 195 -7.42 0.56 7.00
N GLY A 196 -8.11 0.30 8.12
CA GLY A 196 -7.84 0.94 9.39
C GLY A 196 -6.41 0.73 9.87
N LEU A 197 -5.86 -0.49 9.69
CA LEU A 197 -4.48 -0.78 10.06
C LEU A 197 -3.52 0.05 9.24
N ARG A 198 -3.76 0.11 7.93
CA ARG A 198 -2.91 0.87 7.03
C ARG A 198 -2.95 2.36 7.35
N ILE A 199 -4.12 2.94 7.54
CA ILE A 199 -4.27 4.34 7.97
C ILE A 199 -3.49 4.56 9.27
N ALA A 200 -3.65 3.69 10.26
CA ALA A 200 -2.96 3.81 11.53
C ALA A 200 -1.43 3.79 11.39
N ILE A 201 -0.91 2.89 10.56
CA ILE A 201 0.52 2.81 10.26
C ILE A 201 1.00 4.08 9.57
N ASP A 202 0.30 4.52 8.53
CA ASP A 202 0.74 5.66 7.72
C ASP A 202 0.73 6.95 8.56
N LEU A 203 -0.21 7.12 9.49
CA LEU A 203 -0.26 8.28 10.40
C LEU A 203 0.85 8.27 11.45
N ILE A 204 1.22 7.11 11.99
CA ILE A 204 2.20 7.02 13.09
C ILE A 204 3.64 6.91 12.56
N PHE A 205 3.83 6.18 11.45
CA PHE A 205 5.14 5.82 10.93
C PHE A 205 5.48 6.50 9.60
N GLY A 206 4.51 7.15 8.94
CA GLY A 206 4.68 7.84 7.65
C GLY A 206 4.81 6.90 6.44
N GLU A 207 5.53 5.79 6.58
CA GLU A 207 5.77 4.82 5.52
C GLU A 207 5.67 3.38 6.00
N TYR A 208 5.01 2.53 5.20
CA TYR A 208 4.81 1.12 5.55
C TYR A 208 6.08 0.30 5.59
N GLY A 209 7.03 0.56 4.68
CA GLY A 209 8.32 -0.11 4.67
C GLY A 209 9.08 0.14 5.98
N TYR A 210 9.12 1.39 6.43
CA TYR A 210 9.70 1.77 7.72
C TYR A 210 9.03 1.05 8.89
N TYR A 211 7.70 0.95 8.88
CA TYR A 211 6.96 0.19 9.90
C TYR A 211 7.33 -1.29 9.91
N LEU A 212 7.38 -1.96 8.75
CA LEU A 212 7.79 -3.37 8.66
C LEU A 212 9.21 -3.60 9.18
N GLU A 213 10.15 -2.69 8.85
CA GLU A 213 11.50 -2.72 9.42
C GLU A 213 11.51 -2.52 10.93
N HIS A 214 10.66 -1.62 11.44
CA HIS A 214 10.55 -1.35 12.86
C HIS A 214 10.04 -2.58 13.62
N ILE A 215 8.97 -3.22 13.13
CA ILE A 215 8.43 -4.48 13.67
C ILE A 215 9.50 -5.58 13.64
N TYR A 216 10.27 -5.66 12.56
CA TYR A 216 11.35 -6.63 12.42
C TYR A 216 12.50 -6.39 13.42
N LYS A 217 12.86 -5.14 13.72
CA LYS A 217 14.05 -4.76 14.51
C LYS A 217 13.79 -4.56 16.02
N TYR A 218 12.75 -3.82 16.40
CA TYR A 218 12.69 -3.15 17.72
C TYR A 218 11.58 -3.63 18.65
N ASN A 219 10.99 -4.79 18.34
CA ASN A 219 9.87 -5.40 19.06
C ASN A 219 8.50 -4.82 18.66
N PHE A 220 7.47 -5.64 18.87
CA PHE A 220 6.19 -5.55 18.19
C PHE A 220 5.25 -4.47 18.74
N PHE A 221 4.75 -3.59 17.86
CA PHE A 221 3.70 -2.61 18.15
C PHE A 221 2.65 -2.60 17.03
N ILE A 222 1.43 -3.06 17.31
CA ILE A 222 0.30 -2.80 16.43
C ILE A 222 -0.28 -1.46 16.83
N PRO A 223 -0.34 -0.48 15.91
CA PRO A 223 -1.03 0.74 16.21
C PRO A 223 -2.52 0.45 16.43
N ASN A 224 -3.09 1.06 17.47
CA ASN A 224 -4.53 0.96 17.72
C ASN A 224 -5.31 1.37 16.48
N LYS A 225 -6.44 0.70 16.23
CA LYS A 225 -7.34 1.06 15.14
C LYS A 225 -7.77 2.51 15.34
N PHE A 226 -7.44 3.36 14.38
CA PHE A 226 -7.99 4.71 14.37
C PHE A 226 -9.50 4.59 14.18
N SER A 227 -10.24 5.38 14.95
CA SER A 227 -11.65 5.58 14.63
C SER A 227 -11.69 6.29 13.29
N VAL A 228 -12.05 5.52 12.27
CA VAL A 228 -12.49 6.04 11.00
C VAL A 228 -13.78 6.77 11.28
N ASN A 229 -13.70 8.09 11.45
CA ASN A 229 -14.87 8.94 11.43
C ASN A 229 -14.94 9.49 10.01
N ILE A 230 -15.99 9.12 9.28
CA ILE A 230 -16.37 9.83 8.07
C ILE A 230 -17.54 10.73 8.49
N PRO A 231 -17.25 11.91 9.08
CA PRO A 231 -18.30 12.82 9.47
C PRO A 231 -19.17 13.14 8.25
N VAL A 232 -20.48 13.05 8.44
CA VAL A 232 -21.45 13.49 7.45
C VAL A 232 -21.59 15.00 7.61
N ILE A 233 -21.01 15.74 6.68
CA ILE A 233 -20.94 17.21 6.70
C ILE A 233 -21.79 17.73 5.54
N PHE A 234 -22.76 18.57 5.86
CA PHE A 234 -23.50 19.34 4.86
C PHE A 234 -23.15 20.83 5.03
N PRO A 235 -22.80 21.53 3.94
CA PRO A 235 -22.54 22.96 4.04
C PRO A 235 -23.75 23.74 4.55
N ASN A 236 -23.51 24.64 5.50
CA ASN A 236 -24.52 25.60 5.94
C ASN A 236 -24.64 26.74 4.90
N LEU A 237 -25.64 26.67 4.03
CA LEU A 237 -25.86 27.68 2.99
C LEU A 237 -26.21 29.07 3.58
N GLU A 238 -26.77 29.13 4.79
CA GLU A 238 -27.09 30.40 5.48
C GLU A 238 -25.82 31.14 5.93
N ALA A 239 -24.69 30.44 6.02
CA ALA A 239 -23.39 31.03 6.29
C ALA A 239 -22.81 31.77 5.06
N CYS A 240 -23.46 31.70 3.90
CA CYS A 240 -23.01 32.31 2.66
C CYS A 240 -24.04 33.28 2.07
N LYS A 241 -23.60 34.12 1.13
CA LYS A 241 -24.48 34.96 0.31
C LYS A 241 -24.78 34.29 -1.02
N PRO A 242 -26.01 34.40 -1.57
CA PRO A 242 -26.30 33.95 -2.93
C PRO A 242 -25.40 34.65 -3.95
N GLY A 243 -24.85 33.88 -4.88
CA GLY A 243 -23.99 34.36 -5.97
C GLY A 243 -24.77 34.73 -7.24
N LEU A 244 -24.05 34.81 -8.36
CA LEU A 244 -24.61 35.19 -9.68
C LEU A 244 -25.60 34.17 -10.23
N THR A 245 -25.45 32.90 -9.85
CA THR A 245 -26.31 31.79 -10.28
C THR A 245 -26.84 31.04 -9.05
N PRO A 246 -27.99 30.35 -9.15
CA PRO A 246 -28.60 29.66 -8.01
C PRO A 246 -27.73 28.56 -7.37
N ASP A 247 -26.77 28.03 -8.12
CA ASP A 247 -25.83 26.99 -7.70
C ASP A 247 -24.55 27.55 -7.05
N ILE A 248 -24.35 28.87 -7.05
CA ILE A 248 -23.14 29.51 -6.51
C ILE A 248 -23.50 30.35 -5.30
N TYR A 249 -22.73 30.19 -4.23
CA TYR A 249 -22.75 31.00 -3.02
C TYR A 249 -21.37 31.60 -2.80
N THR A 250 -21.29 32.85 -2.35
CA THR A 250 -20.04 33.57 -2.12
C THR A 250 -20.00 34.17 -0.72
N ASN A 251 -18.84 34.69 -0.31
CA ASN A 251 -18.63 35.37 0.97
C ASN A 251 -19.05 34.49 2.16
N CYS A 252 -18.74 33.20 2.09
CA CYS A 252 -19.05 32.25 3.16
C CYS A 252 -18.28 32.58 4.45
N SER A 253 -18.96 32.53 5.59
CA SER A 253 -18.32 32.59 6.91
C SER A 253 -17.65 31.27 7.27
N ASN A 254 -16.93 31.25 8.39
CA ASN A 254 -16.31 30.05 8.96
C ASN A 254 -17.34 28.98 9.40
N ASP A 255 -18.62 29.34 9.47
CA ASP A 255 -19.72 28.44 9.85
C ASP A 255 -20.26 27.62 8.66
N VAL A 256 -19.73 27.84 7.44
CA VAL A 256 -20.13 27.08 6.25
C VAL A 256 -19.90 25.58 6.41
N LEU A 257 -18.89 25.19 7.20
CA LEU A 257 -18.68 23.81 7.62
C LEU A 257 -18.69 23.74 9.16
N GLY A 258 -19.42 22.77 9.71
CA GLY A 258 -19.31 22.43 11.13
C GLY A 258 -17.95 21.82 11.49
N ASP A 259 -17.76 21.45 12.76
CA ASP A 259 -16.54 20.78 13.20
C ASP A 259 -16.46 19.35 12.67
N PHE A 260 -15.26 18.92 12.29
CA PHE A 260 -15.04 17.58 11.75
C PHE A 260 -13.58 17.16 11.83
N THR A 261 -13.37 15.84 11.77
CA THR A 261 -12.04 15.23 11.59
C THR A 261 -12.18 14.14 10.53
N VAL A 262 -11.39 14.23 9.46
CA VAL A 262 -11.29 13.21 8.41
C VAL A 262 -9.85 12.75 8.32
N ASN A 263 -9.62 11.44 8.50
CA ASN A 263 -8.29 10.82 8.53
C ASN A 263 -8.12 9.73 7.45
N GLU A 264 -9.12 9.55 6.59
CA GLU A 264 -9.11 8.56 5.51
C GLU A 264 -8.73 9.13 4.15
N LEU A 265 -8.39 10.42 4.07
CA LEU A 265 -8.05 11.03 2.80
C LEU A 265 -6.75 10.43 2.27
N ILE A 266 -6.66 10.24 0.95
CA ILE A 266 -5.52 9.58 0.31
C ILE A 266 -5.02 10.45 -0.83
N THR A 267 -3.69 10.59 -0.96
CA THR A 267 -3.04 11.30 -2.06
C THR A 267 -3.40 10.74 -3.44
N ASN A 268 -3.27 11.58 -4.48
CA ASN A 268 -3.51 11.19 -5.89
C ASN A 268 -2.81 9.88 -6.28
N ASP A 269 -1.55 9.74 -5.87
CA ASP A 269 -0.72 8.57 -6.14
C ASP A 269 -1.00 7.36 -5.24
N ARG A 270 -1.97 7.52 -4.32
CA ARG A 270 -2.39 6.55 -3.31
C ARG A 270 -1.29 6.12 -2.36
N LYS A 271 -0.27 6.95 -2.15
CA LYS A 271 0.89 6.61 -1.31
C LYS A 271 0.79 7.11 0.12
N LYS A 272 0.18 8.26 0.38
CA LYS A 272 0.09 8.81 1.74
C LYS A 272 -1.36 9.07 2.13
N THR A 273 -1.61 8.99 3.43
CA THR A 273 -2.87 9.46 4.02
C THR A 273 -2.75 10.93 4.34
N CYS A 274 -3.89 11.60 4.39
CA CYS A 274 -4.00 12.98 4.84
C CYS A 274 -5.07 13.09 5.92
N VAL A 275 -4.84 13.99 6.87
CA VAL A 275 -5.81 14.37 7.89
C VAL A 275 -6.26 15.78 7.58
N LEU A 276 -7.57 16.01 7.56
CA LEU A 276 -8.15 17.34 7.61
C LEU A 276 -9.08 17.42 8.82
N GLU A 277 -8.86 18.42 9.66
CA GLU A 277 -9.65 18.66 10.85
C GLU A 277 -10.02 20.13 10.96
N LYS A 278 -11.26 20.38 11.39
CA LYS A 278 -11.80 21.69 11.72
C LYS A 278 -12.36 21.67 13.13
N GLN A 279 -11.91 22.61 13.96
CA GLN A 279 -12.44 22.86 15.30
C GLN A 279 -12.66 24.37 15.49
N GLY A 280 -13.91 24.80 15.46
CA GLY A 280 -14.25 26.22 15.38
C GLY A 280 -13.65 26.83 14.12
N GLU A 281 -12.78 27.83 14.29
CA GLU A 281 -12.06 28.46 13.17
C GLU A 281 -10.74 27.78 12.85
N ASN A 282 -10.23 26.93 13.74
CA ASN A 282 -8.92 26.30 13.57
C ASN A 282 -9.01 25.18 12.53
N ILE A 283 -7.97 25.11 11.69
CA ILE A 283 -7.79 24.04 10.72
C ILE A 283 -6.48 23.34 10.99
N GLN A 284 -6.53 22.02 10.96
CA GLN A 284 -5.35 21.18 10.89
C GLN A 284 -5.37 20.40 9.59
N TYR A 285 -4.27 20.47 8.85
CA TYR A 285 -4.04 19.66 7.67
C TYR A 285 -2.69 18.95 7.78
N ILE A 286 -2.72 17.63 7.75
CA ILE A 286 -1.51 16.81 7.63
C ILE A 286 -1.62 16.12 6.29
N GLY A 287 -0.73 16.45 5.35
CA GLY A 287 -0.73 15.89 4.02
C GLY A 287 0.67 15.69 3.46
N ASN A 288 0.72 15.31 2.18
CA ASN A 288 1.88 14.72 1.50
C ASN A 288 3.26 15.22 1.97
N GLU A 289 3.46 16.54 1.98
CA GLU A 289 4.69 17.21 2.45
C GLU A 289 4.37 18.47 3.28
N MET A 290 3.13 18.60 3.73
CA MET A 290 2.64 19.81 4.39
C MET A 290 2.01 19.42 5.73
N HIS A 291 2.56 20.01 6.79
CA HIS A 291 2.08 19.84 8.15
C HIS A 291 1.58 21.21 8.61
N LEU A 292 0.34 21.52 8.29
CA LEU A 292 -0.36 22.67 8.85
C LEU A 292 -0.99 22.21 10.17
N VAL A 293 -0.18 22.18 11.22
CA VAL A 293 -0.63 21.87 12.58
C VAL A 293 -0.26 23.07 13.45
N PRO A 294 -1.19 23.61 14.27
CA PRO A 294 -0.86 24.65 15.22
C PRO A 294 0.34 24.23 16.09
N ASN A 295 1.36 25.09 16.16
CA ASN A 295 2.55 24.83 16.95
C ASN A 295 2.54 25.72 18.20
N GLU A 296 2.24 25.10 19.35
CA GLU A 296 2.17 25.81 20.63
C GLU A 296 3.52 26.39 21.07
N GLU A 297 4.64 25.79 20.69
CA GLU A 297 5.99 26.26 21.08
C GLU A 297 6.35 27.60 20.44
N VAL A 298 5.90 27.83 19.19
CA VAL A 298 6.10 29.09 18.45
C VAL A 298 4.82 29.93 18.35
N GLN A 299 3.76 29.54 19.06
CA GLN A 299 2.44 30.18 19.04
C GLN A 299 1.87 30.32 17.61
N GLU A 300 2.08 29.31 16.77
CA GLU A 300 1.50 29.26 15.43
C GLU A 300 0.04 28.84 15.50
N SER A 301 -0.85 29.65 14.94
CA SER A 301 -2.25 29.28 14.72
C SER A 301 -2.52 29.15 13.23
N ILE A 302 -3.36 28.18 12.86
CA ILE A 302 -3.83 28.00 11.49
C ILE A 302 -5.35 28.01 11.54
N TYR A 303 -5.95 28.98 10.84
CA TYR A 303 -7.39 29.21 10.91
C TYR A 303 -7.97 29.52 9.55
N MET A 304 -9.25 29.25 9.39
CA MET A 304 -10.01 29.69 8.24
C MET A 304 -10.13 31.21 8.25
N ALA A 305 -9.67 31.85 7.18
CA ALA A 305 -9.84 33.27 6.94
C ALA A 305 -11.23 33.58 6.34
N GLY A 306 -12.29 33.00 6.92
CA GLY A 306 -13.65 33.22 6.44
C GLY A 306 -14.15 34.64 6.69
N GLY A 307 -15.20 35.02 5.99
CA GLY A 307 -15.77 36.38 6.06
C GLY A 307 -15.08 37.42 5.18
N TYR A 308 -13.95 37.10 4.54
CA TYR A 308 -13.42 37.87 3.41
C TYR A 308 -14.15 37.53 2.10
N TYR A 309 -14.03 38.36 1.08
CA TYR A 309 -14.87 38.38 -0.13
C TYR A 309 -14.77 37.12 -1.03
N ASP A 310 -14.08 36.07 -0.58
CA ASP A 310 -13.37 35.15 -1.48
C ASP A 310 -13.63 33.67 -1.22
N SER A 311 -14.35 33.35 -0.13
CA SER A 311 -14.84 31.98 0.07
C SER A 311 -16.10 31.77 -0.76
N ALA A 312 -16.15 30.69 -1.53
CA ALA A 312 -17.35 30.33 -2.30
C ALA A 312 -17.64 28.84 -2.25
N LEU A 313 -18.93 28.56 -2.32
CA LEU A 313 -19.49 27.24 -2.36
C LEU A 313 -20.27 27.06 -3.65
N LYS A 314 -20.02 25.99 -4.38
CA LYS A 314 -20.79 25.59 -5.56
C LYS A 314 -21.53 24.29 -5.29
N ILE A 315 -22.82 24.28 -5.61
CA ILE A 315 -23.67 23.09 -5.60
C ILE A 315 -23.52 22.38 -6.94
N LEU A 316 -23.37 21.06 -6.89
CA LEU A 316 -23.25 20.17 -8.05
C LEU A 316 -24.24 19.02 -7.93
N ASP A 317 -24.53 18.37 -9.05
CA ASP A 317 -25.40 17.17 -9.08
C ASP A 317 -24.89 16.05 -8.15
N ASN A 318 -23.58 15.98 -7.91
CA ASN A 318 -22.94 14.97 -7.08
C ASN A 318 -22.47 15.46 -5.70
N GLY A 319 -22.81 16.70 -5.30
CA GLY A 319 -22.46 17.23 -3.98
C GLY A 319 -22.10 18.72 -3.98
N TYR A 320 -21.01 19.08 -3.31
CA TYR A 320 -20.62 20.46 -3.06
C TYR A 320 -19.10 20.64 -3.25
N LYS A 321 -18.70 21.82 -3.73
CA LYS A 321 -17.31 22.29 -3.77
C LYS A 321 -17.18 23.58 -2.97
N LEU A 322 -16.38 23.58 -1.92
CA LEU A 322 -16.01 24.77 -1.16
C LEU A 322 -14.58 25.18 -1.55
N SER A 323 -14.40 26.45 -1.89
CA SER A 323 -13.09 27.11 -2.00
C SER A 323 -13.01 28.17 -0.92
N THR A 324 -11.98 28.13 -0.09
CA THR A 324 -11.74 29.09 0.98
C THR A 324 -10.24 29.32 1.18
N TYR A 325 -9.88 30.22 2.08
CA TYR A 325 -8.49 30.49 2.44
C TYR A 325 -8.23 30.11 3.89
N ILE A 326 -7.02 29.62 4.14
CA ILE A 326 -6.49 29.39 5.48
C ILE A 326 -5.22 30.22 5.63
N GLU A 327 -5.03 30.81 6.80
CA GLU A 327 -3.86 31.62 7.12
C GLU A 327 -3.11 30.96 8.26
N SER A 328 -1.78 30.79 8.10
CA SER A 328 -0.91 30.49 9.23
C SER A 328 -0.42 31.80 9.83
N PHE A 329 -0.58 31.97 11.14
CA PHE A 329 -0.11 33.14 11.85
C PHE A 329 0.99 32.73 12.83
N VAL A 330 2.19 33.27 12.60
CA VAL A 330 3.31 33.19 13.53
C VAL A 330 3.62 34.63 13.97
N PRO A 331 3.64 34.98 15.27
CA PRO A 331 3.77 36.38 15.70
C PRO A 331 5.02 37.13 15.21
N ILE A 332 6.05 36.40 14.76
CA ILE A 332 7.39 36.92 14.43
C ILE A 332 7.67 36.87 12.91
N ILE A 333 6.96 36.02 12.16
CA ILE A 333 7.17 35.80 10.72
C ILE A 333 5.87 36.15 10.00
N HIS A 334 5.93 36.80 8.84
CA HIS A 334 4.72 37.07 8.07
C HIS A 334 4.00 35.75 7.79
N GLY A 335 2.69 35.73 8.06
CA GLY A 335 1.87 34.54 7.88
C GLY A 335 1.84 34.07 6.43
N MET A 336 1.65 32.76 6.23
CA MET A 336 1.45 32.19 4.90
C MET A 336 -0.04 32.03 4.64
N VAL A 337 -0.46 32.32 3.41
CA VAL A 337 -1.85 32.13 2.99
C VAL A 337 -1.91 30.93 2.07
N TYR A 338 -2.88 30.05 2.32
CA TYR A 338 -3.15 28.91 1.48
C TYR A 338 -4.58 28.97 0.98
N LYS A 339 -4.79 28.51 -0.24
CA LYS A 339 -6.12 28.16 -0.75
C LYS A 339 -6.45 26.75 -0.28
N LEU A 340 -7.63 26.57 0.30
CA LEU A 340 -8.20 25.28 0.69
C LEU A 340 -9.44 25.01 -0.18
N ASP A 341 -9.35 23.99 -1.02
CA ASP A 341 -10.48 23.47 -1.80
C ASP A 341 -10.96 22.15 -1.16
N VAL A 342 -12.25 22.06 -0.83
CA VAL A 342 -12.89 20.87 -0.23
C VAL A 342 -14.05 20.41 -1.10
N SER A 343 -14.06 19.12 -1.43
CA SER A 343 -15.17 18.44 -2.11
C SER A 343 -15.92 17.55 -1.15
N ILE A 344 -17.25 17.66 -1.19
CA ILE A 344 -18.18 16.94 -0.32
C ILE A 344 -19.19 16.24 -1.23
N SER A 345 -19.35 14.92 -1.07
CA SER A 345 -20.35 14.17 -1.83
C SER A 345 -21.78 14.55 -1.43
N LYS A 346 -22.77 14.17 -2.24
CA LYS A 346 -24.19 14.34 -1.90
C LYS A 346 -24.60 13.64 -0.60
N GLU A 347 -23.85 12.62 -0.17
CA GLU A 347 -24.03 11.92 1.11
C GLU A 347 -23.31 12.62 2.27
N GLY A 348 -22.70 13.78 2.05
CA GLY A 348 -22.00 14.56 3.06
C GLY A 348 -20.58 14.06 3.38
N LYS A 349 -19.98 13.24 2.52
CA LYS A 349 -18.61 12.74 2.75
C LYS A 349 -17.58 13.65 2.10
N ILE A 350 -16.58 14.11 2.86
CA ILE A 350 -15.40 14.75 2.24
C ILE A 350 -14.68 13.70 1.41
N ASN A 351 -14.54 13.96 0.12
CA ASN A 351 -13.92 13.04 -0.85
C ASN A 351 -12.81 13.69 -1.67
N GLY A 352 -12.48 14.95 -1.39
CA GLY A 352 -11.35 15.64 -2.00
C GLY A 352 -10.95 16.85 -1.16
N VAL A 353 -9.64 17.03 -1.01
CA VAL A 353 -9.03 18.20 -0.37
C VAL A 353 -7.81 18.59 -1.18
N ASN A 354 -7.70 19.86 -1.54
CA ASN A 354 -6.49 20.43 -2.15
C ASN A 354 -6.06 21.65 -1.35
N VAL A 355 -4.76 21.75 -1.06
CA VAL A 355 -4.18 22.88 -0.33
C VAL A 355 -3.05 23.44 -1.17
N THR A 356 -3.16 24.71 -1.56
CA THR A 356 -2.18 25.39 -2.42
C THR A 356 -1.62 26.61 -1.70
N LEU A 357 -0.29 26.71 -1.61
CA LEU A 357 0.37 27.90 -1.08
C LEU A 357 0.19 29.07 -2.05
N LEU A 358 -0.15 30.24 -1.54
CA LEU A 358 -0.26 31.46 -2.33
C LEU A 358 0.91 32.40 -2.00
N GLU A 359 1.54 32.95 -3.03
CA GLU A 359 2.55 34.00 -2.85
C GLU A 359 1.85 35.33 -2.55
N GLY A 360 2.21 35.96 -1.43
CA GLY A 360 1.72 37.30 -1.06
C GLY A 360 0.72 37.31 0.09
N SER A 361 0.20 38.50 0.41
CA SER A 361 -0.83 38.68 1.44
C SER A 361 -2.21 38.34 0.90
N ILE A 362 -3.13 37.90 1.79
CA ILE A 362 -4.54 37.69 1.42
C ILE A 362 -5.18 38.94 0.79
N ARG A 363 -4.66 40.13 1.11
CA ARG A 363 -5.12 41.43 0.56
C ARG A 363 -4.66 41.71 -0.87
N GLU A 364 -3.70 40.94 -1.37
CA GLU A 364 -3.07 41.09 -2.69
C GLU A 364 -3.60 40.06 -3.70
N ILE A 365 -4.41 39.10 -3.25
CA ILE A 365 -5.01 38.07 -4.10
C ILE A 365 -6.08 38.74 -4.99
N ASP A 366 -6.12 38.39 -6.27
CA ASP A 366 -7.19 38.85 -7.16
C ASP A 366 -8.52 38.17 -6.78
N HIS A 367 -9.31 38.92 -6.02
CA HIS A 367 -10.63 38.57 -5.50
C HIS A 367 -11.71 38.46 -6.58
N SER A 368 -11.43 38.84 -7.83
CA SER A 368 -12.44 38.93 -8.90
C SER A 368 -12.76 37.59 -9.59
N VAL A 369 -12.01 36.52 -9.32
CA VAL A 369 -12.19 35.22 -9.99
C VAL A 369 -12.07 34.05 -9.02
N ILE A 370 -13.18 33.67 -8.38
CA ILE A 370 -13.25 32.38 -7.68
C ILE A 370 -13.29 31.27 -8.73
N LYS A 371 -12.16 30.57 -8.90
CA LYS A 371 -12.05 29.39 -9.77
C LYS A 371 -12.24 28.13 -8.94
N PHE A 372 -13.28 27.37 -9.27
CA PHE A 372 -13.43 25.99 -8.81
C PHE A 372 -12.56 25.09 -9.70
N PRO A 373 -11.55 24.39 -9.17
CA PRO A 373 -10.77 23.45 -9.97
C PRO A 373 -11.66 22.30 -10.49
N ASP A 374 -11.29 21.75 -11.65
CA ASP A 374 -12.13 20.79 -12.37
C ASP A 374 -11.98 19.33 -11.89
N GLU A 375 -10.91 18.93 -11.18
CA GLU A 375 -10.66 17.52 -10.77
C GLU A 375 -9.99 17.37 -9.38
N TYR A 376 -10.20 16.22 -8.68
CA TYR A 376 -9.97 16.03 -7.22
C TYR A 376 -9.29 14.73 -6.80
N LEU A 377 -8.15 14.77 -6.09
CA LEU A 377 -7.76 13.93 -4.92
C LEU A 377 -6.72 14.71 -4.08
N CYS A 378 -6.25 14.19 -2.93
CA CYS A 378 -5.25 14.91 -2.11
C CYS A 378 -3.97 15.19 -2.90
N GLY A 379 -3.69 16.46 -3.12
CA GLY A 379 -2.59 16.96 -3.94
C GLY A 379 -2.07 18.29 -3.42
N PHE A 380 -0.91 18.65 -3.93
CA PHE A 380 -0.28 19.97 -3.84
C PHE A 380 0.13 20.31 -5.27
N ASP A 381 -0.21 21.52 -5.72
CA ASP A 381 0.27 22.11 -6.97
C ASP A 381 1.24 23.25 -6.66
#